data_AF-A0A3D4VZV7-F1
#
_entry.id   AF-A0A3D4VZV7-F1
#
_cell.length_a   1.000
_cell.length_b   1.000
_cell.length_c   1.000
_cell.angle_alpha   90.00
_cell.angle_beta   90.00
_cell.angle_gamma   90.00
#
_symmetry.space_group_name_H-M   'P 1'
#
loop_
_entity.id
_entity.type
_entity.pdbx_description
1 polymer ?
#
loop_
_entity_poly.entity_id
_entity_poly.type
_entity_poly.pdbx_seq_one_letter_code
_entity_poly.pdbx_strand_id
1 'polypeptide(L)'
;MCSAIICGATPRRFLRVRMGVYAIEPGCLSTSAAIDKANFARKQVHSNTRVSAVQFDKKLEVKQTLTGELLSGLPQALENGEFKLYLQPKFSPKDLSVIGAEAPTRCSSNARGTDFLREIVHLVKRLGYNVICEGIETEEQVQLLRSLDCDGAQGFWFSKAIPAEEFERRYLCS
;
A
#
# COMPACT_ATOMS: atom_id res chain seq x y z
N MET A 1 51.56 -12.12 32.87
CA MET A 1 50.89 -11.78 31.61
C MET A 1 49.54 -12.48 31.58
N CYS A 2 48.46 -11.77 31.86
CA CYS A 2 47.09 -12.27 31.72
C CYS A 2 46.42 -11.42 30.65
N SER A 3 46.10 -12.03 29.50
CA SER A 3 45.48 -11.34 28.37
C SER A 3 43.97 -11.26 28.58
N ALA A 4 43.43 -10.05 28.57
CA ALA A 4 42.01 -9.78 28.69
C ALA A 4 41.30 -10.11 27.37
N ILE A 5 40.41 -11.11 27.39
CA ILE A 5 39.47 -11.38 26.30
C ILE A 5 38.28 -10.43 26.48
N ILE A 6 38.18 -9.42 25.61
CA ILE A 6 37.03 -8.52 25.51
C ILE A 6 35.87 -9.33 24.92
N CYS A 7 34.85 -9.63 25.74
CA CYS A 7 33.61 -10.25 25.30
C CYS A 7 32.77 -9.21 24.55
N GLY A 8 32.70 -9.32 23.22
CA GLY A 8 31.91 -8.45 22.37
C GLY A 8 30.40 -8.69 22.56
N ALA A 9 29.69 -7.69 23.07
CA ALA A 9 28.23 -7.71 23.20
C ALA A 9 27.56 -7.77 21.80
N THR A 10 26.88 -8.87 21.48
CA THR A 10 26.02 -8.96 20.30
C THR A 10 24.87 -7.95 20.36
N PRO A 11 24.57 -7.19 19.30
CA PRO A 11 23.47 -6.24 19.30
C PRO A 11 22.13 -6.97 19.41
N ARG A 12 21.31 -6.62 20.41
CA ARG A 12 19.94 -7.13 20.56
C ARG A 12 19.10 -6.69 19.36
N ARG A 13 18.76 -7.64 18.48
CA ARG A 13 17.79 -7.43 17.39
C ARG A 13 16.39 -7.79 17.87
N PHE A 14 15.43 -6.91 17.60
CA PHE A 14 14.03 -7.12 17.96
C PHE A 14 13.24 -7.54 16.72
N LEU A 15 12.60 -8.70 16.77
CA LEU A 15 11.66 -9.17 15.74
C LEU A 15 10.25 -8.72 16.11
N ARG A 16 9.58 -7.97 15.21
CA ARG A 16 8.17 -7.62 15.38
C ARG A 16 7.32 -8.46 14.43
N VAL A 17 6.42 -9.27 15.00
CA VAL A 17 5.47 -10.08 14.24
C VAL A 17 4.15 -9.35 14.13
N ARG A 18 3.50 -9.42 12.96
CA ARG A 18 2.14 -8.96 12.73
C ARG A 18 1.24 -10.17 12.53
N MET A 19 0.22 -10.30 13.37
CA MET A 19 -0.63 -11.46 13.46
C MET A 19 -2.09 -11.07 13.23
N GLY A 20 -2.84 -11.97 12.62
CA GLY A 20 -4.28 -11.89 12.52
C GLY A 20 -4.87 -13.18 13.04
N VAL A 21 -5.88 -13.08 13.89
CA VAL A 21 -6.48 -14.24 14.57
C VAL A 21 -7.94 -14.33 14.16
N TYR A 22 -8.37 -15.51 13.74
CA TYR A 22 -9.79 -15.81 13.53
C TYR A 22 -10.18 -17.00 14.40
N ALA A 23 -11.24 -16.83 15.18
CA ALA A 23 -11.84 -17.93 15.93
C ALA A 23 -12.73 -18.72 14.96
N ILE A 24 -12.43 -20.02 14.80
CA ILE A 24 -13.19 -20.89 13.90
C ILE A 24 -14.58 -21.08 14.51
N GLU A 25 -15.59 -20.55 13.83
CA GLU A 25 -16.99 -20.74 14.19
C GLU A 25 -17.55 -22.02 13.54
N PRO A 26 -18.60 -22.65 14.12
CA PRO A 26 -19.22 -23.85 13.55
C PRO A 26 -19.72 -23.68 12.10
N GLY A 27 -20.01 -22.44 11.68
CA GLY A 27 -20.41 -22.09 10.31
C GLY A 27 -19.24 -21.77 9.36
N CYS A 28 -18.00 -22.03 9.75
CA CYS A 28 -16.84 -21.76 8.89
C CYS A 28 -16.85 -22.70 7.67
N LEU A 29 -16.99 -22.11 6.47
CA LEU A 29 -17.16 -22.84 5.22
C LEU A 29 -15.96 -23.72 4.83
N SER A 30 -14.74 -23.28 5.14
CA SER A 30 -13.51 -24.02 4.82
C SER A 30 -12.31 -23.51 5.60
N THR A 31 -11.24 -24.32 5.63
CA THR A 31 -9.93 -23.92 6.15
C THR A 31 -9.36 -22.72 5.39
N SER A 32 -9.58 -22.65 4.06
CA SER A 32 -9.19 -21.49 3.26
C SER A 32 -9.92 -20.23 3.72
N ALA A 33 -11.23 -20.30 3.94
CA ALA A 33 -12.02 -19.17 4.42
C ALA A 33 -11.54 -18.70 5.81
N ALA A 34 -11.16 -19.62 6.69
CA ALA A 34 -10.57 -19.29 7.98
C ALA A 34 -9.21 -18.56 7.83
N ILE A 35 -8.36 -19.03 6.91
CA ILE A 35 -7.08 -18.41 6.59
C ILE A 35 -7.28 -17.01 6.02
N ASP A 36 -8.26 -16.83 5.14
CA ASP A 36 -8.56 -15.52 4.53
C ASP A 36 -9.03 -14.52 5.57
N LYS A 37 -9.92 -14.94 6.50
CA LYS A 37 -10.34 -14.11 7.64
C LYS A 37 -9.15 -13.73 8.54
N ALA A 38 -8.29 -14.69 8.88
CA ALA A 38 -7.09 -14.43 9.66
C ALA A 38 -6.12 -13.47 8.94
N ASN A 39 -5.92 -13.65 7.63
CA ASN A 39 -5.11 -12.76 6.81
C ASN A 39 -5.70 -11.35 6.69
N PHE A 40 -7.02 -11.24 6.56
CA PHE A 40 -7.70 -9.95 6.51
C PHE A 40 -7.52 -9.18 7.83
N ALA A 41 -7.62 -9.86 8.98
CA ALA A 41 -7.33 -9.27 10.29
C ALA A 41 -5.85 -8.86 10.42
N ARG A 42 -4.92 -9.71 9.98
CA ARG A 42 -3.47 -9.41 10.00
C ARG A 42 -3.16 -8.14 9.21
N LYS A 43 -3.81 -7.93 8.07
CA LYS A 43 -3.66 -6.74 7.22
C LYS A 43 -4.12 -5.44 7.91
N GLN A 44 -4.94 -5.51 8.96
CA GLN A 44 -5.32 -4.32 9.73
C GLN A 44 -4.24 -3.90 10.74
N VAL A 45 -3.20 -4.72 10.97
CA VAL A 45 -2.08 -4.37 11.85
C VAL A 45 -1.16 -3.36 11.14
N HIS A 46 -1.20 -2.11 11.60
CA HIS A 46 -0.39 -1.04 11.06
C HIS A 46 1.08 -1.15 11.49
N SER A 47 2.00 -0.65 10.67
CA SER A 47 3.44 -0.71 10.92
C SER A 47 3.89 0.06 12.18
N ASN A 48 3.21 1.16 12.48
CA ASN A 48 3.56 2.08 13.57
C ASN A 48 2.83 1.83 14.91
N THR A 49 1.96 0.82 15.00
CA THR A 49 1.24 0.54 16.25
C THR A 49 2.04 -0.37 17.18
N ARG A 50 1.80 -0.24 18.50
CA ARG A 50 2.27 -1.21 19.51
C ARG A 50 1.54 -2.56 19.43
N VAL A 51 0.45 -2.61 18.66
CA VAL A 51 -0.41 -3.79 18.51
C VAL A 51 0.24 -4.74 17.51
N SER A 52 0.53 -5.96 17.95
CA SER A 52 1.11 -7.03 17.12
C SER A 52 0.07 -8.02 16.59
N ALA A 53 -1.15 -8.00 17.12
CA ALA A 53 -2.22 -8.93 16.74
C ALA A 53 -3.58 -8.22 16.66
N VAL A 54 -4.37 -8.56 15.65
CA VAL A 54 -5.77 -8.14 15.52
C VAL A 54 -6.65 -9.38 15.38
N GLN A 55 -7.77 -9.40 16.10
CA GLN A 55 -8.77 -10.46 15.96
C GLN A 55 -9.79 -10.07 14.89
N PHE A 56 -10.18 -11.04 14.07
CA PHE A 56 -11.28 -10.91 13.14
C PHE A 56 -12.60 -10.98 13.91
N ASP A 57 -13.32 -9.86 13.91
CA ASP A 57 -14.60 -9.69 14.59
C ASP A 57 -15.71 -9.35 13.57
N LYS A 58 -16.94 -9.14 14.07
CA LYS A 58 -18.10 -8.75 13.25
C LYS A 58 -17.89 -7.44 12.50
N LYS A 59 -17.11 -6.51 13.05
CA LYS A 59 -16.82 -5.23 12.39
C LYS A 59 -15.88 -5.43 11.20
N LEU A 60 -14.86 -6.29 11.34
CA LEU A 60 -13.98 -6.69 10.26
C LEU A 60 -14.72 -7.53 9.22
N GLU A 61 -15.72 -8.31 9.62
CA GLU A 61 -16.59 -9.06 8.69
C GLU A 61 -17.33 -8.12 7.74
N VAL A 62 -17.99 -7.08 8.26
CA VAL A 62 -18.64 -6.05 7.42
C VAL A 62 -17.63 -5.38 6.49
N LYS A 63 -16.43 -5.07 6.99
CA LYS A 63 -15.37 -4.46 6.17
C LYS A 63 -14.89 -5.39 5.06
N GLN A 64 -14.70 -6.68 5.36
CA GLN A 64 -14.28 -7.68 4.36
C GLN A 64 -15.35 -7.86 3.29
N THR A 65 -16.62 -7.95 3.69
CA THR A 65 -17.75 -8.06 2.75
C THR A 65 -17.83 -6.83 1.85
N LEU A 66 -17.79 -5.62 2.41
CA LEU A 66 -17.83 -4.38 1.62
C LEU A 66 -16.68 -4.29 0.61
N THR A 67 -15.46 -4.66 1.03
CA THR A 67 -14.31 -4.74 0.11
C THR A 67 -14.53 -5.77 -0.99
N GLY A 68 -15.08 -6.94 -0.65
CA GLY A 68 -15.42 -7.98 -1.63
C GLY A 68 -16.48 -7.53 -2.65
N GLU A 69 -17.54 -6.88 -2.19
CA GLU A 69 -18.60 -6.33 -3.04
C GLU A 69 -18.06 -5.26 -3.99
N LEU A 70 -17.29 -4.29 -3.47
CA LEU A 70 -16.63 -3.27 -4.27
C LEU A 70 -15.75 -3.88 -5.36
N LEU A 71 -14.93 -4.87 -4.99
CA LEU A 71 -14.05 -5.57 -5.92
C LEU A 71 -14.80 -6.36 -6.99
N SER A 72 -15.90 -7.02 -6.61
CA SER A 72 -16.71 -7.80 -7.54
C SER A 72 -17.49 -6.91 -8.52
N GLY A 73 -17.90 -5.72 -8.08
CA GLY A 73 -18.62 -4.76 -8.92
C GLY A 73 -17.72 -3.89 -9.78
N LEU A 74 -16.44 -3.76 -9.43
CA LEU A 74 -15.50 -2.86 -10.12
C LEU A 74 -15.40 -3.11 -11.64
N PRO A 75 -15.26 -4.36 -12.13
CA PRO A 75 -15.18 -4.61 -13.57
C PRO A 75 -16.45 -4.16 -14.30
N GLN A 76 -17.62 -4.52 -13.78
CA GLN A 76 -18.91 -4.14 -14.37
C GLN A 76 -19.13 -2.63 -14.33
N ALA A 77 -18.73 -1.97 -13.24
CA ALA A 77 -18.89 -0.53 -13.08
C ALA A 77 -17.94 0.27 -14.00
N LEU A 78 -16.78 -0.31 -14.36
CA LEU A 78 -15.90 0.23 -15.41
C LEU A 78 -16.51 0.01 -16.80
N GLU A 79 -17.04 -1.18 -17.10
CA GLU A 79 -17.70 -1.49 -18.38
C GLU A 79 -18.96 -0.64 -18.62
N ASN A 80 -19.76 -0.44 -17.58
CA ASN A 80 -20.98 0.38 -17.62
C ASN A 80 -20.69 1.89 -17.61
N GLY A 81 -19.42 2.30 -17.48
CA GLY A 81 -19.03 3.71 -17.42
C GLY A 81 -19.49 4.44 -16.16
N GLU A 82 -19.90 3.71 -15.12
CA GLU A 82 -20.28 4.23 -13.80
C GLU A 82 -19.08 4.86 -13.08
N PHE A 83 -17.87 4.38 -13.40
CA PHE A 83 -16.61 4.97 -12.99
C PHE A 83 -15.70 5.19 -14.20
N LYS A 84 -15.12 6.39 -14.31
CA LYS A 84 -14.09 6.70 -15.32
C LYS A 84 -12.72 6.75 -14.65
N LEU A 85 -11.96 5.67 -14.81
CA LEU A 85 -10.55 5.65 -14.46
C LEU A 85 -9.76 6.37 -15.56
N TYR A 86 -9.19 7.53 -15.23
CA TYR A 86 -8.30 8.25 -16.14
C TYR A 86 -6.85 7.90 -15.81
N LEU A 87 -6.20 7.23 -16.76
CA LEU A 87 -4.76 6.95 -16.73
C LEU A 87 -4.09 7.80 -17.80
N GLN A 88 -3.06 8.55 -17.41
CA GLN A 88 -2.25 9.32 -18.32
C GLN A 88 -1.00 8.49 -18.69
N PRO A 89 -0.91 7.97 -19.92
CA PRO A 89 0.24 7.14 -20.32
C PRO A 89 1.53 7.96 -20.34
N LYS A 90 2.60 7.37 -19.78
CA LYS A 90 3.97 7.81 -19.92
C LYS A 90 4.59 7.10 -21.12
N PHE A 91 5.19 7.88 -22.01
CA PHE A 91 5.84 7.35 -23.20
C PHE A 91 7.35 7.49 -23.10
N SER A 92 8.04 6.47 -23.59
CA SER A 92 9.47 6.56 -23.89
C SER A 92 9.67 7.58 -25.01
N PRO A 93 10.56 8.57 -24.84
CA PRO A 93 10.86 9.53 -25.90
C PRO A 93 11.64 8.92 -27.07
N LYS A 94 12.16 7.69 -26.93
CA LYS A 94 12.99 7.03 -27.97
C LYS A 94 12.15 6.36 -29.05
N ASP A 95 11.07 5.70 -28.65
CA ASP A 95 10.28 4.81 -29.49
C ASP A 95 8.77 4.96 -29.27
N LEU A 96 8.36 5.92 -28.44
CA LEU A 96 6.96 6.15 -28.06
C LEU A 96 6.28 4.91 -27.47
N SER A 97 7.07 3.95 -26.96
CA SER A 97 6.52 2.82 -26.21
C SER A 97 5.93 3.32 -24.89
N VAL A 98 4.83 2.70 -24.45
CA VAL A 98 4.26 2.98 -23.13
C VAL A 98 5.21 2.41 -22.07
N ILE A 99 5.77 3.28 -21.24
CA ILE A 99 6.69 2.91 -20.14
C ILE A 99 6.00 2.96 -18.77
N GLY A 100 4.78 3.48 -18.72
CA GLY A 100 3.98 3.54 -17.51
C GLY A 100 2.70 4.31 -17.72
N ALA A 101 1.93 4.50 -16.65
CA ALA A 101 0.78 5.38 -16.66
C ALA A 101 0.63 6.04 -15.28
N GLU A 102 0.22 7.30 -15.27
CA GLU A 102 -0.11 8.04 -14.06
C GLU A 102 -1.62 7.98 -13.81
N ALA A 103 -2.01 7.76 -12.57
CA ALA A 103 -3.36 8.06 -12.11
C ALA A 103 -3.32 9.38 -11.33
N PRO A 104 -3.99 10.45 -11.79
CA PRO A 104 -4.05 11.68 -11.02
C PRO A 104 -4.74 11.41 -9.68
N THR A 105 -4.02 11.62 -8.58
CA THR A 105 -4.45 11.45 -7.19
C THR A 105 -5.40 12.56 -6.74
N ARG A 106 -6.52 12.77 -7.46
CA ARG A 106 -7.63 13.58 -6.93
C ARG A 106 -8.55 12.79 -6.00
N CYS A 107 -8.20 11.54 -5.65
CA CYS A 107 -8.96 10.68 -4.74
C CYS A 107 -8.67 10.97 -3.25
N SER A 108 -9.09 12.17 -2.85
CA SER A 108 -9.72 12.64 -1.60
C SER A 108 -9.40 12.03 -0.21
N SER A 109 -9.27 12.99 0.71
CA SER A 109 -9.47 13.03 2.17
C SER A 109 -10.73 12.37 2.78
N ASN A 110 -11.44 11.50 2.06
CA ASN A 110 -12.60 10.76 2.58
C ASN A 110 -12.43 9.22 2.45
N ALA A 111 -13.15 8.46 3.28
CA ALA A 111 -12.99 7.01 3.39
C ALA A 111 -13.21 6.27 2.06
N ARG A 112 -14.20 6.71 1.24
CA ARG A 112 -14.50 6.10 -0.07
C ARG A 112 -13.37 6.30 -1.08
N GLY A 113 -12.75 7.49 -1.11
CA GLY A 113 -11.61 7.76 -2.00
C GLY A 113 -10.40 6.90 -1.65
N THR A 114 -10.17 6.68 -0.35
CA THR A 114 -9.09 5.82 0.15
C THR A 114 -9.30 4.35 -0.22
N ASP A 115 -10.52 3.84 -0.09
CA ASP A 115 -10.85 2.46 -0.45
C ASP A 115 -10.76 2.25 -1.97
N PHE A 116 -11.17 3.24 -2.77
CA PHE A 116 -11.02 3.19 -4.22
C PHE A 116 -9.55 3.18 -4.67
N LEU A 117 -8.73 4.07 -4.12
CA LEU A 117 -7.29 4.12 -4.41
C LEU A 117 -6.61 2.78 -4.10
N ARG A 118 -6.98 2.16 -2.97
CA ARG A 118 -6.50 0.83 -2.59
C ARG A 118 -6.80 -0.23 -3.64
N GLU A 119 -8.04 -0.28 -4.12
CA GLU A 119 -8.43 -1.31 -5.08
C GLU A 119 -7.78 -1.12 -6.45
N ILE A 120 -7.57 0.13 -6.90
CA ILE A 120 -6.81 0.42 -8.11
C ILE A 120 -5.36 -0.04 -7.96
N VAL A 121 -4.68 0.36 -6.87
CA VAL A 121 -3.28 0.00 -6.64
C VAL A 121 -3.14 -1.53 -6.67
N HIS A 122 -4.02 -2.25 -5.95
CA HIS A 122 -4.01 -3.71 -5.98
C HIS A 122 -4.26 -4.31 -7.37
N LEU A 123 -5.18 -3.75 -8.15
CA LEU A 123 -5.46 -4.23 -9.51
C LEU A 123 -4.24 -4.08 -10.41
N VAL A 124 -3.63 -2.89 -10.44
CA VAL A 124 -2.47 -2.59 -11.30
C VAL A 124 -1.27 -3.47 -10.92
N LYS A 125 -1.06 -3.69 -9.62
CA LYS A 125 -0.02 -4.60 -9.13
C LYS A 125 -0.29 -6.06 -9.54
N ARG A 126 -1.55 -6.53 -9.51
CA ARG A 126 -1.92 -7.89 -9.99
C ARG A 126 -1.66 -8.07 -11.49
N LEU A 127 -1.73 -7.00 -12.27
CA LEU A 127 -1.42 -7.00 -13.69
C LEU A 127 0.09 -6.95 -13.97
N GLY A 128 0.93 -6.91 -12.94
CA GLY A 128 2.39 -6.92 -13.06
C GLY A 128 3.01 -5.54 -13.34
N TYR A 129 2.26 -4.46 -13.14
CA TYR A 129 2.74 -3.11 -13.36
C TYR A 129 3.11 -2.40 -12.05
N ASN A 130 4.09 -1.50 -12.15
CA ASN A 130 4.45 -0.61 -11.06
C ASN A 130 3.44 0.54 -10.95
N VAL A 131 3.14 0.95 -9.72
CA VAL A 131 2.25 2.08 -9.43
C VAL A 131 3.07 3.23 -8.88
N ILE A 132 2.95 4.39 -9.52
CA ILE A 132 3.51 5.66 -9.04
C ILE A 132 2.34 6.62 -8.79
N CYS A 133 2.27 7.16 -7.57
CA CYS A 133 1.26 8.15 -7.21
C CYS A 133 1.87 9.55 -7.11
N GLU A 134 1.43 10.46 -7.98
CA GLU A 134 1.92 11.84 -7.99
C GLU A 134 1.03 12.78 -7.15
N GLY A 135 1.31 14.07 -7.11
CA GLY A 135 0.46 15.06 -6.42
C GLY A 135 0.34 14.92 -4.89
N ILE A 136 1.32 14.32 -4.23
CA ILE A 136 1.30 14.11 -2.77
C ILE A 136 1.68 15.39 -2.01
N GLU A 137 0.79 15.87 -1.16
CA GLU A 137 0.93 17.13 -0.43
C GLU A 137 1.02 16.94 1.10
N THR A 138 0.50 15.84 1.64
CA THR A 138 0.45 15.60 3.09
C THR A 138 1.11 14.29 3.52
N GLU A 139 1.50 14.22 4.80
CA GLU A 139 2.12 13.01 5.36
C GLU A 139 1.12 11.84 5.43
N GLU A 140 -0.16 12.11 5.67
CA GLU A 140 -1.22 11.11 5.71
C GLU A 140 -1.36 10.39 4.36
N GLN A 141 -1.22 11.12 3.26
CA GLN A 141 -1.22 10.55 1.92
C GLN A 141 -0.01 9.63 1.70
N VAL A 142 1.17 10.01 2.19
CA VAL A 142 2.38 9.16 2.13
C VAL A 142 2.20 7.88 2.94
N GLN A 143 1.66 8.00 4.17
CA GLN A 143 1.38 6.86 5.03
C GLN A 143 0.38 5.90 4.36
N LEU A 144 -0.65 6.43 3.72
CA LEU A 144 -1.60 5.66 2.95
C LEU A 144 -0.90 4.93 1.80
N LEU A 145 -0.16 5.62 0.93
CA LEU A 145 0.52 4.99 -0.21
C LEU A 145 1.51 3.90 0.21
N ARG A 146 2.24 4.11 1.32
CA ARG A 146 3.11 3.08 1.92
C ARG A 146 2.31 1.85 2.36
N SER A 147 1.11 2.04 2.92
CA SER A 147 0.25 0.93 3.33
C SER A 147 -0.35 0.15 2.14
N LEU A 148 -0.42 0.78 0.97
CA LEU A 148 -0.93 0.20 -0.28
C LEU A 148 0.14 -0.50 -1.13
N ASP A 149 1.40 -0.52 -0.67
CA ASP A 149 2.54 -1.07 -1.43
C ASP A 149 2.74 -0.40 -2.81
N CYS A 150 2.53 0.92 -2.85
CA CYS A 150 2.80 1.73 -4.03
C CYS A 150 4.32 1.82 -4.29
N ASP A 151 4.75 1.65 -5.54
CA ASP A 151 6.17 1.51 -5.92
C ASP A 151 6.89 2.87 -5.98
N GLY A 152 6.16 3.96 -6.19
CA GLY A 152 6.70 5.31 -6.20
C GLY A 152 5.70 6.37 -5.79
N ALA A 153 6.21 7.50 -5.33
CA ALA A 153 5.39 8.67 -5.03
C ALA A 153 6.11 9.97 -5.39
N GLN A 154 5.36 10.98 -5.82
CA GLN A 154 5.85 12.33 -6.11
C GLN A 154 4.88 13.38 -5.59
N GLY A 155 5.38 14.51 -5.10
CA GLY A 155 4.56 15.66 -4.78
C GLY A 155 5.25 16.66 -3.86
N PHE A 156 4.56 17.76 -3.57
CA PHE A 156 5.07 18.86 -2.74
C PHE A 156 5.46 18.45 -1.33
N TRP A 157 4.89 17.38 -0.79
CA TRP A 157 5.33 16.83 0.49
C TRP A 157 6.79 16.36 0.44
N PHE A 158 7.23 15.77 -0.68
CA PHE A 158 8.60 15.28 -0.85
C PHE A 158 9.56 16.40 -1.26
N SER A 159 9.19 17.18 -2.28
CA SER A 159 9.94 18.33 -2.73
C SER A 159 9.08 19.22 -3.61
N LYS A 160 9.27 20.53 -3.50
CA LYS A 160 8.85 21.45 -4.57
C LYS A 160 9.76 21.28 -5.78
N ALA A 161 9.37 21.87 -6.91
CA ALA A 161 10.27 22.04 -8.03
C ALA A 161 11.50 22.84 -7.56
N ILE A 162 12.69 22.28 -7.79
CA ILE A 162 13.98 22.90 -7.45
C ILE A 162 14.80 23.05 -8.74
N PRO A 163 15.74 24.02 -8.80
CA PRO A 163 16.69 24.14 -9.90
C PRO A 163 17.51 22.85 -10.12
N ALA A 164 17.92 22.59 -11.36
CA ALA A 164 18.69 21.40 -11.72
C ALA A 164 20.00 21.27 -10.93
N GLU A 165 20.73 22.38 -10.76
CA GLU A 165 21.97 22.44 -9.98
C GLU A 165 21.74 22.06 -8.51
N GLU A 166 20.59 22.46 -7.94
CA GLU A 166 20.22 22.11 -6.56
C GLU A 166 19.84 20.62 -6.46
N PHE A 167 19.19 20.08 -7.48
CA PHE A 167 18.88 18.65 -7.59
C PHE A 167 20.15 17.81 -7.68
N GLU A 168 21.06 18.18 -8.59
CA GLU A 168 22.35 17.50 -8.78
C GLU A 168 23.14 17.45 -7.48
N ARG A 169 23.31 18.61 -6.82
CA ARG A 169 24.03 18.70 -5.55
C ARG A 169 23.40 17.85 -4.44
N ARG A 170 22.07 17.75 -4.39
CA ARG A 170 21.38 17.04 -3.30
C ARG A 170 21.24 15.54 -3.54
N TYR A 171 21.10 15.10 -4.79
CA TYR A 171 20.63 13.76 -5.11
C TYR A 171 21.49 13.00 -6.12
N LEU A 172 22.42 13.66 -6.84
CA LEU A 172 23.26 13.02 -7.87
C LEU A 172 24.76 13.07 -7.55
N CYS A 173 25.22 13.97 -6.70
CA CYS A 173 26.60 13.96 -6.22
C CYS A 173 26.78 12.99 -5.05
N SER A 174 27.32 11.80 -5.34
CA SER A 174 27.82 10.79 -4.39
C SER A 174 29.30 10.55 -4.58
#